data_AF-A0A5C7WKQ0-F1
#
_entry.id   AF-A0A5C7WKQ0-F1
#
_cell.length_a   1.000
_cell.length_b   1.000
_cell.length_c   1.000
_cell.angle_alpha   90.00
_cell.angle_beta   90.00
_cell.angle_gamma   90.00
#
_symmetry.space_group_name_H-M   'P 1'
#
loop_
_entity.id
_entity.type
_entity.pdbx_description
1 polymer ?
#
loop_
_entity_poly.entity_id
_entity_poly.type
_entity_poly.pdbx_seq_one_letter_code
_entity_poly.pdbx_strand_id
1 'polypeptide(L)'
;QGDPGSSRFYLSLEDPLLRIFSGERVAAIMTRLNMPEGEAIEHAMVTRAIENAQRKVEGRNFDIRKQLLEYDDVSNDQRKVIYEQRNELLESVDVGQTIRAMREDVINSLFNTYVPPGSVEEQWEIPALEQALQAELSISLPVAEWLENNPDLHEETLRERILNAANESYAEKEAMAGNDNMRNFERAVMLQSLDNHWREHLAALDHLRQGIHLRSYAQKNPKQEYKREAFELFESLLNTVKSEVTKITMQVQVRSREELEEEERRAEEAMRAAEVGNLQYQHTDYNTDSAASSPNLPEGVRVGRNDPCPCGSGKRYKNCHGALS
;
A
#
# COMPACT_ATOMS: atom_id res chain seq x y z
N GLN A 1 -43.34 24.93 -19.51
CA GLN A 1 -43.72 25.57 -20.80
C GLN A 1 -44.82 24.69 -21.38
N GLY A 2 -46.08 25.07 -21.19
CA GLY A 2 -47.27 24.22 -21.31
C GLY A 2 -47.82 24.09 -22.72
N ASP A 3 -46.95 23.92 -23.70
CA ASP A 3 -47.35 23.75 -25.09
C ASP A 3 -48.12 22.43 -25.27
N PRO A 4 -49.17 22.39 -26.12
CA PRO A 4 -49.84 21.14 -26.46
C PRO A 4 -48.83 20.14 -27.06
N GLY A 5 -48.74 18.95 -26.46
CA GLY A 5 -47.80 17.91 -26.90
C GLY A 5 -48.29 16.51 -26.56
N SER A 6 -47.87 15.54 -27.36
CA SER A 6 -48.15 14.11 -27.14
C SER A 6 -46.90 13.28 -27.42
N SER A 7 -46.66 12.27 -26.59
CA SER A 7 -45.62 11.26 -26.82
C SER A 7 -46.28 9.92 -27.14
N ARG A 8 -45.71 9.17 -28.10
CA ARG A 8 -46.13 7.81 -28.43
C ARG A 8 -44.91 6.91 -28.49
N PHE A 9 -44.99 5.78 -27.82
CA PHE A 9 -43.93 4.78 -27.75
C PHE A 9 -44.35 3.53 -28.52
N TYR A 10 -43.41 2.94 -29.26
CA TYR A 10 -43.60 1.71 -30.01
C TYR A 10 -42.66 0.65 -29.43
N LEU A 11 -43.16 -0.57 -29.24
CA LEU A 11 -42.39 -1.70 -28.75
C LEU A 11 -42.69 -2.93 -29.62
N SER A 12 -41.69 -3.76 -29.87
CA SER A 12 -41.82 -5.07 -30.50
C SER A 12 -41.76 -6.16 -29.45
N LEU A 13 -42.49 -7.27 -29.65
CA LEU A 13 -42.40 -8.46 -28.78
C LEU A 13 -41.00 -9.08 -28.74
N GLU A 14 -40.18 -8.80 -29.76
CA GLU A 14 -38.79 -9.24 -29.84
C GLU A 14 -37.83 -8.34 -29.04
N ASP A 15 -38.31 -7.23 -28.49
CA ASP A 15 -37.47 -6.29 -27.75
C ASP A 15 -36.93 -6.94 -26.47
N PRO A 16 -35.68 -6.63 -26.07
CA PRO A 16 -35.04 -7.23 -24.91
C PRO A 16 -35.85 -7.14 -23.61
N LEU A 17 -36.56 -6.03 -23.40
CA LEU A 17 -37.41 -5.81 -22.22
C LEU A 17 -38.56 -6.82 -22.16
N LEU A 18 -39.27 -7.01 -23.27
CA LEU A 18 -40.41 -7.93 -23.34
C LEU A 18 -39.96 -9.39 -23.31
N ARG A 19 -38.81 -9.69 -23.91
CA ARG A 19 -38.19 -11.02 -23.86
C ARG A 19 -37.88 -11.48 -22.44
N ILE A 20 -37.41 -10.58 -21.56
CA ILE A 20 -37.01 -10.93 -20.19
C ILE A 20 -38.21 -11.10 -19.25
N PHE A 21 -39.28 -10.32 -19.43
CA PHE A 21 -40.37 -10.23 -18.43
C PHE A 21 -41.71 -10.82 -18.87
N SER A 22 -41.94 -11.02 -20.17
CA SER A 22 -43.29 -11.30 -20.66
C SER A 22 -43.36 -12.07 -21.99
N GLY A 23 -42.24 -12.62 -22.48
CA GLY A 23 -42.19 -13.32 -23.77
C GLY A 23 -43.28 -14.37 -23.94
N GLU A 24 -43.38 -15.34 -23.03
CA GLU A 24 -44.34 -16.46 -23.19
C GLU A 24 -45.80 -16.08 -22.86
N ARG A 25 -46.04 -15.32 -21.79
CA ARG A 25 -47.42 -14.98 -21.37
C ARG A 25 -48.07 -13.95 -22.28
N VAL A 26 -47.33 -12.93 -22.74
CA VAL A 26 -47.88 -11.93 -23.65
C VAL A 26 -47.98 -12.48 -25.07
N ALA A 27 -47.02 -13.30 -25.52
CA ALA A 27 -47.15 -14.01 -26.80
C ALA A 27 -48.37 -14.96 -26.79
N ALA A 28 -48.57 -15.73 -25.71
CA ALA A 28 -49.74 -16.62 -25.60
C ALA A 28 -51.09 -15.88 -25.63
N ILE A 29 -51.16 -14.68 -25.05
CA ILE A 29 -52.34 -13.82 -25.14
C ILE A 29 -52.56 -13.37 -26.59
N MET A 30 -51.51 -12.96 -27.31
CA MET A 30 -51.63 -12.55 -28.72
C MET A 30 -52.02 -13.71 -29.65
N THR A 31 -51.43 -14.89 -29.48
CA THR A 31 -51.81 -16.10 -30.25
C THR A 31 -53.27 -16.48 -29.99
N ARG A 32 -53.77 -16.32 -28.76
CA ARG A 32 -55.17 -16.63 -28.40
C ARG A 32 -56.17 -15.61 -28.95
N LEU A 33 -55.76 -14.36 -29.13
CA LEU A 33 -56.59 -13.29 -29.68
C LEU A 33 -56.63 -13.28 -31.23
N ASN A 34 -55.88 -14.15 -31.91
CA ASN A 34 -55.85 -14.30 -33.37
C ASN A 34 -55.75 -12.95 -34.11
N MET A 35 -54.83 -12.09 -33.65
CA MET A 35 -54.70 -10.72 -34.17
C MET A 35 -54.13 -10.68 -35.59
N PRO A 36 -54.64 -9.78 -36.45
CA PRO A 36 -54.12 -9.60 -37.81
C PRO A 36 -52.71 -8.98 -37.80
N GLU A 37 -51.85 -9.44 -38.72
CA GLU A 37 -50.51 -8.89 -38.91
C GLU A 37 -50.58 -7.43 -39.40
N GLY A 38 -49.87 -6.52 -38.73
CA GLY A 38 -49.73 -5.12 -39.14
C GLY A 38 -50.64 -4.12 -38.42
N GLU A 39 -51.46 -4.55 -37.46
CA GLU A 39 -52.27 -3.63 -36.63
C GLU A 39 -51.58 -3.23 -35.32
N ALA A 40 -51.69 -1.94 -34.97
CA ALA A 40 -51.17 -1.42 -33.72
C ALA A 40 -52.10 -1.79 -32.55
N ILE A 41 -51.52 -2.38 -31.51
CA ILE A 41 -52.26 -2.84 -30.34
C ILE A 41 -52.20 -1.75 -29.25
N GLU A 42 -53.33 -1.08 -29.03
CA GLU A 42 -53.49 -0.11 -27.94
C GLU A 42 -54.36 -0.72 -26.83
N HIS A 43 -53.74 -1.51 -25.95
CA HIS A 43 -54.42 -2.14 -24.83
C HIS A 43 -53.83 -1.72 -23.48
N ALA A 44 -54.67 -1.14 -22.62
CA ALA A 44 -54.26 -0.67 -21.29
C ALA A 44 -53.64 -1.78 -20.41
N MET A 45 -54.05 -3.04 -20.59
CA MET A 45 -53.43 -4.19 -19.90
C MET A 45 -51.98 -4.42 -20.33
N VAL A 46 -51.66 -4.21 -21.60
CA VAL A 46 -50.29 -4.34 -22.14
C VAL A 46 -49.43 -3.20 -21.63
N THR A 47 -49.94 -1.96 -21.63
CA THR A 47 -49.24 -0.80 -21.05
C THR A 47 -48.90 -1.02 -19.57
N ARG A 48 -49.86 -1.51 -18.75
CA ARG A 48 -49.62 -1.83 -17.33
C ARG A 48 -48.64 -2.98 -17.13
N ALA A 49 -48.66 -3.99 -18.01
CA ALA A 49 -47.70 -5.09 -17.96
C ALA A 49 -46.27 -4.60 -18.25
N ILE A 50 -46.10 -3.72 -19.24
CA ILE A 50 -44.81 -3.07 -19.55
C ILE A 50 -44.33 -2.22 -18.37
N GLU A 51 -45.21 -1.41 -17.78
CA GLU A 51 -44.88 -0.60 -16.60
C GLU A 51 -44.40 -1.47 -15.42
N ASN A 52 -45.10 -2.56 -15.12
CA ASN A 52 -44.70 -3.49 -14.06
C ASN A 52 -43.37 -4.19 -14.37
N ALA A 53 -43.12 -4.54 -15.63
CA ALA A 53 -41.84 -5.09 -16.06
C ALA A 53 -40.71 -4.07 -15.85
N GLN A 54 -40.91 -2.82 -16.25
CA GLN A 54 -39.95 -1.73 -16.03
C GLN A 54 -39.66 -1.52 -14.54
N ARG A 55 -40.69 -1.41 -13.68
CA ARG A 55 -40.51 -1.30 -12.23
C ARG A 55 -39.71 -2.47 -11.65
N LYS A 56 -39.91 -3.69 -12.17
CA LYS A 56 -39.15 -4.87 -11.72
C LYS A 56 -37.69 -4.85 -12.18
N VAL A 57 -37.41 -4.36 -13.40
CA VAL A 57 -36.04 -4.11 -13.87
C VAL A 57 -35.36 -3.06 -13.01
N GLU A 58 -36.04 -1.95 -12.76
CA GLU A 58 -35.53 -0.86 -11.93
C GLU A 58 -35.28 -1.34 -10.51
N GLY A 59 -36.20 -2.10 -9.92
CA GLY A 59 -36.01 -2.73 -8.61
C GLY A 59 -34.79 -3.65 -8.58
N ARG A 60 -34.63 -4.52 -9.58
CA ARG A 60 -33.44 -5.39 -9.69
C ARG A 60 -32.14 -4.58 -9.79
N ASN A 61 -32.11 -3.54 -10.63
CA ASN A 61 -30.94 -2.69 -10.79
C ASN A 61 -30.64 -1.88 -9.53
N PHE A 62 -31.68 -1.42 -8.85
CA PHE A 62 -31.60 -0.74 -7.56
C PHE A 62 -31.01 -1.67 -6.50
N ASP A 63 -31.48 -2.91 -6.41
CA ASP A 63 -30.97 -3.90 -5.44
C ASP A 63 -29.48 -4.20 -5.68
N ILE A 64 -29.07 -4.36 -6.95
CA ILE A 64 -27.65 -4.55 -7.31
C ILE A 64 -26.82 -3.34 -6.87
N ARG A 65 -27.28 -2.13 -7.18
CA ARG A 65 -26.57 -0.89 -6.80
C ARG A 65 -26.53 -0.69 -5.30
N LYS A 66 -27.62 -1.01 -4.59
CA LYS A 66 -27.69 -0.97 -3.14
C LYS A 66 -26.65 -1.91 -2.52
N GLN A 67 -26.53 -3.13 -3.04
CA GLN A 67 -25.50 -4.05 -2.58
C GLN A 67 -24.10 -3.49 -2.81
N LEU A 68 -23.81 -2.94 -4.00
CA LEU A 68 -22.50 -2.31 -4.27
C LEU A 68 -22.20 -1.15 -3.33
N LEU A 69 -23.17 -0.26 -3.12
CA LEU A 69 -23.06 0.88 -2.21
C LEU A 69 -22.71 0.43 -0.79
N GLU A 70 -23.30 -0.67 -0.32
CA GLU A 70 -23.04 -1.17 1.02
C GLU A 70 -21.60 -1.68 1.24
N TYR A 71 -20.90 -2.11 0.19
CA TYR A 71 -19.45 -2.40 0.25
C TYR A 71 -18.64 -1.12 0.20
N ASP A 72 -19.01 -0.19 -0.68
CA ASP A 72 -18.34 1.09 -0.84
C ASP A 72 -18.43 1.96 0.44
N ASP A 73 -19.54 1.88 1.18
CA ASP A 73 -19.74 2.57 2.45
C ASP A 73 -18.65 2.22 3.47
N VAL A 74 -18.22 0.96 3.53
CA VAL A 74 -17.16 0.50 4.45
C VAL A 74 -15.83 1.18 4.13
N SER A 75 -15.44 1.16 2.85
CA SER A 75 -14.21 1.81 2.40
C SER A 75 -14.29 3.33 2.58
N ASN A 76 -15.46 3.93 2.34
CA ASN A 76 -15.68 5.35 2.52
C ASN A 76 -15.56 5.79 3.98
N ASP A 77 -16.10 5.01 4.93
CA ASP A 77 -16.01 5.33 6.35
C ASP A 77 -14.56 5.22 6.85
N GLN A 78 -13.83 4.17 6.45
CA GLN A 78 -12.40 4.05 6.74
C GLN A 78 -11.59 5.20 6.13
N ARG A 79 -11.90 5.58 4.88
CA ARG A 79 -11.26 6.70 4.19
C ARG A 79 -11.45 8.01 4.94
N LYS A 80 -12.65 8.29 5.46
CA LYS A 80 -12.91 9.51 6.25
C LYS A 80 -11.99 9.57 7.46
N VAL A 81 -11.87 8.48 8.22
CA VAL A 81 -11.01 8.40 9.41
C VAL A 81 -9.55 8.65 9.03
N ILE A 82 -9.05 7.98 7.99
CA ILE A 82 -7.65 8.16 7.54
C ILE A 82 -7.40 9.58 7.05
N TYR A 83 -8.35 10.18 6.33
CA TYR A 83 -8.18 11.53 5.78
C TYR A 83 -8.28 12.59 6.86
N GLU A 84 -9.13 12.39 7.87
CA GLU A 84 -9.20 13.22 9.06
C GLU A 84 -7.86 13.20 9.81
N GLN A 85 -7.35 12.01 10.13
CA GLN A 85 -6.05 11.85 10.77
C GLN A 85 -4.91 12.45 9.93
N ARG A 86 -4.93 12.24 8.60
CA ARG A 86 -3.93 12.80 7.69
C ARG A 86 -3.95 14.33 7.67
N ASN A 87 -5.14 14.94 7.67
CA ASN A 87 -5.28 16.39 7.69
C ASN A 87 -4.82 16.96 9.04
N GLU A 88 -5.16 16.30 10.15
CA GLU A 88 -4.67 16.67 11.48
C GLU A 88 -3.14 16.66 11.54
N LEU A 89 -2.50 15.64 10.97
CA LEU A 89 -1.03 15.56 10.87
C LEU A 89 -0.42 16.67 10.00
N LEU A 90 -1.09 17.09 8.93
CA LEU A 90 -0.63 18.18 8.05
C LEU A 90 -0.73 19.54 8.74
N GLU A 91 -1.81 19.77 9.48
CA GLU A 91 -2.11 21.04 10.14
C GLU A 91 -1.39 21.20 11.49
N SER A 92 -1.11 20.09 12.19
CA SER A 92 -0.45 20.15 13.49
C SER A 92 0.96 20.71 13.38
N VAL A 93 1.40 21.50 14.37
CA VAL A 93 2.79 21.97 14.46
C VAL A 93 3.66 20.96 15.20
N ASP A 94 3.09 20.27 16.19
CA ASP A 94 3.77 19.34 17.07
C ASP A 94 3.02 18.00 17.09
N VAL A 95 3.77 16.92 16.87
CA VAL A 95 3.27 15.55 16.83
C VAL A 95 3.94 14.65 17.86
N GLY A 96 4.73 15.22 18.77
CA GLY A 96 5.55 14.48 19.73
C GLY A 96 4.76 13.68 20.74
N GLN A 97 3.63 14.22 21.20
CA GLN A 97 2.75 13.47 22.08
C GLN A 97 2.18 12.23 21.37
N THR A 98 1.82 12.36 20.09
CA THR A 98 1.32 11.24 19.28
C THR A 98 2.42 10.20 19.05
N ILE A 99 3.64 10.62 18.74
CA ILE A 99 4.81 9.72 18.59
C ILE A 99 5.12 8.99 19.90
N ARG A 100 5.09 9.70 21.03
CA ARG A 100 5.28 9.11 22.35
C ARG A 100 4.20 8.06 22.65
N ALA A 101 2.92 8.38 22.42
CA ALA A 101 1.83 7.45 22.64
C ALA A 101 1.94 6.20 21.74
N MET A 102 2.30 6.37 20.45
CA MET A 102 2.55 5.25 19.55
C MET A 102 3.71 4.37 20.03
N ARG A 103 4.81 5.00 20.49
CA ARG A 103 5.95 4.27 21.05
C ARG A 103 5.58 3.47 22.29
N GLU A 104 4.84 4.08 23.22
CA GLU A 104 4.35 3.42 24.44
C GLU A 104 3.45 2.22 24.08
N ASP A 105 2.50 2.38 23.15
CA ASP A 105 1.63 1.29 22.66
C ASP A 105 2.44 0.13 22.05
N VAL A 106 3.42 0.45 21.21
CA VAL A 106 4.26 -0.55 20.52
C VAL A 106 5.13 -1.30 21.52
N ILE A 107 5.77 -0.59 22.46
CA ILE A 107 6.58 -1.23 23.51
C ILE A 107 5.72 -2.11 24.40
N ASN A 108 4.52 -1.66 24.79
CA ASN A 108 3.61 -2.46 25.60
C ASN A 108 3.17 -3.74 24.88
N SER A 109 2.86 -3.65 23.59
CA SER A 109 2.49 -4.80 22.77
C SER A 109 3.65 -5.77 22.58
N LEU A 110 4.86 -5.25 22.36
CA LEU A 110 6.08 -6.03 22.26
C LEU A 110 6.37 -6.75 23.58
N PHE A 111 6.32 -6.02 24.70
CA PHE A 111 6.52 -6.57 26.04
C PHE A 111 5.54 -7.71 26.34
N ASN A 112 4.24 -7.50 26.09
CA ASN A 112 3.21 -8.51 26.33
C ASN A 112 3.38 -9.79 25.52
N THR A 113 4.13 -9.74 24.41
CA THR A 113 4.42 -10.91 23.57
C THR A 113 5.44 -11.84 24.23
N TYR A 114 6.40 -11.29 24.97
CA TYR A 114 7.46 -12.06 25.64
C TYR A 114 7.24 -12.22 27.15
N VAL A 115 6.45 -11.34 27.75
CA VAL A 115 6.05 -11.32 29.15
C VAL A 115 4.52 -11.21 29.20
N PRO A 116 3.80 -12.34 29.13
CA PRO A 116 2.34 -12.31 29.10
C PRO A 116 1.76 -11.70 30.39
N PRO A 117 0.70 -10.89 30.32
CA PRO A 117 0.12 -10.25 31.51
C PRO A 117 -0.34 -11.26 32.57
N GLY A 118 0.11 -11.07 33.82
CA GLY A 118 -0.23 -11.94 34.95
C GLY A 118 0.42 -13.33 34.90
N SER A 119 1.45 -13.50 34.08
CA SER A 119 2.27 -14.71 34.04
C SER A 119 3.28 -14.77 35.19
N VAL A 120 3.78 -15.97 35.44
CA VAL A 120 4.89 -16.21 36.38
C VAL A 120 6.23 -16.03 35.66
N GLU A 121 7.29 -15.70 36.40
CA GLU A 121 8.62 -15.41 35.86
C GLU A 121 9.19 -16.53 34.97
N GLU A 122 8.84 -17.79 35.24
CA GLU A 122 9.30 -18.93 34.43
C GLU A 122 8.72 -18.94 33.00
N GLN A 123 7.67 -18.17 32.74
CA GLN A 123 7.07 -18.02 31.41
C GLN A 123 7.66 -16.85 30.63
N TRP A 124 8.57 -16.06 31.23
CA TRP A 124 9.11 -14.87 30.60
C TRP A 124 10.25 -15.22 29.64
N GLU A 125 10.14 -14.76 28.40
CA GLU A 125 11.16 -14.97 27.37
C GLU A 125 12.14 -13.78 27.29
N ILE A 126 12.85 -13.52 28.39
CA ILE A 126 13.72 -12.33 28.53
C ILE A 126 14.81 -12.21 27.45
N PRO A 127 15.57 -13.26 27.08
CA PRO A 127 16.56 -13.14 26.02
C PRO A 127 15.96 -12.77 24.66
N ALA A 128 14.73 -13.24 24.38
CA ALA A 128 14.03 -12.89 23.15
C ALA A 128 13.51 -11.45 23.19
N LEU A 129 13.04 -10.98 24.35
CA LEU A 129 12.66 -9.58 24.56
C LEU A 129 13.84 -8.63 24.32
N GLU A 130 15.03 -8.93 24.87
CA GLU A 130 16.23 -8.11 24.66
C GLU A 130 16.62 -8.02 23.17
N GLN A 131 16.57 -9.16 22.46
CA GLN A 131 16.83 -9.20 21.02
C GLN A 131 15.79 -8.39 20.24
N ALA A 132 14.52 -8.47 20.61
CA ALA A 132 13.45 -7.73 19.96
C ALA A 132 13.56 -6.22 20.19
N LEU A 133 13.88 -5.78 21.41
CA LEU A 133 14.14 -4.38 21.75
C LEU A 133 15.32 -3.83 20.94
N GLN A 134 16.40 -4.61 20.79
CA GLN A 134 17.53 -4.22 19.95
C GLN A 134 17.16 -4.16 18.47
N ALA A 135 16.43 -5.15 17.94
CA ALA A 135 16.10 -5.23 16.53
C ALA A 135 15.07 -4.18 16.08
N GLU A 136 14.06 -3.90 16.91
CA GLU A 136 12.98 -2.97 16.59
C GLU A 136 13.31 -1.54 17.02
N LEU A 137 13.91 -1.34 18.20
CA LEU A 137 14.10 -0.01 18.77
C LEU A 137 15.57 0.44 18.78
N SER A 138 16.52 -0.43 18.43
CA SER A 138 17.96 -0.17 18.57
C SER A 138 18.39 0.19 20.00
N ILE A 139 17.71 -0.39 21.00
CA ILE A 139 18.05 -0.21 22.41
C ILE A 139 18.57 -1.54 22.96
N SER A 140 19.77 -1.49 23.54
CA SER A 140 20.35 -2.62 24.28
C SER A 140 20.10 -2.41 25.76
N LEU A 141 19.26 -3.27 26.36
CA LEU A 141 18.96 -3.25 27.78
C LEU A 141 19.32 -4.62 28.37
N PRO A 142 20.11 -4.69 29.45
CA PRO A 142 20.43 -5.94 30.14
C PRO A 142 19.30 -6.31 31.10
N VAL A 143 18.14 -6.67 30.56
CA VAL A 143 16.93 -6.99 31.32
C VAL A 143 17.15 -8.23 32.20
N ALA A 144 17.85 -9.24 31.70
CA ALA A 144 18.20 -10.42 32.48
C ALA A 144 19.01 -10.06 33.74
N GLU A 145 20.01 -9.20 33.60
CA GLU A 145 20.82 -8.72 34.73
C GLU A 145 19.97 -7.91 35.73
N TRP A 146 18.96 -7.17 35.27
CA TRP A 146 18.09 -6.41 36.17
C TRP A 146 17.28 -7.31 37.09
N LEU A 147 16.77 -8.42 36.56
CA LEU A 147 16.00 -9.42 37.30
C LEU A 147 16.88 -10.19 38.28
N GLU A 148 18.11 -10.56 37.88
CA GLU A 148 19.07 -11.21 38.78
C GLU A 148 19.46 -10.32 39.97
N ASN A 149 19.63 -9.02 39.74
CA ASN A 149 20.08 -8.08 40.77
C ASN A 149 18.96 -7.57 41.68
N ASN A 150 17.69 -7.68 41.27
CA ASN A 150 16.55 -7.14 42.02
C ASN A 150 15.38 -8.13 42.01
N PRO A 151 15.23 -8.96 43.07
CA PRO A 151 14.13 -9.92 43.15
C PRO A 151 12.74 -9.26 43.36
N ASP A 152 12.69 -7.94 43.65
CA ASP A 152 11.45 -7.17 43.77
C ASP A 152 10.99 -6.55 42.42
N LEU A 153 11.69 -6.83 41.32
CA LEU A 153 11.30 -6.34 39.99
C LEU A 153 10.14 -7.18 39.45
N HIS A 154 8.95 -6.59 39.46
CA HIS A 154 7.73 -7.22 38.95
C HIS A 154 7.42 -6.74 37.54
N GLU A 155 6.49 -7.44 36.87
CA GLU A 155 6.02 -7.17 35.51
C GLU A 155 5.85 -5.67 35.22
N GLU A 156 5.09 -4.96 36.06
CA GLU A 156 4.78 -3.55 35.86
C GLU A 156 6.01 -2.65 36.00
N THR A 157 6.83 -2.86 37.03
CA THR A 157 8.04 -2.08 37.25
C THR A 157 9.09 -2.31 36.16
N LEU A 158 9.13 -3.53 35.60
CA LEU A 158 10.01 -3.85 34.49
C LEU A 158 9.56 -3.14 33.20
N ARG A 159 8.26 -3.19 32.93
CA ARG A 159 7.62 -2.49 31.80
C ARG A 159 7.89 -0.99 31.86
N GLU A 160 7.66 -0.36 33.01
CA GLU A 160 7.94 1.07 33.23
C GLU A 160 9.42 1.41 32.99
N ARG A 161 10.34 0.56 33.47
CA ARG A 161 11.78 0.77 33.29
C ARG A 161 12.20 0.73 31.82
N ILE A 162 11.66 -0.21 31.04
CA ILE A 162 11.91 -0.29 29.58
C ILE A 162 11.35 0.94 28.86
N LEU A 163 10.13 1.36 29.21
CA LEU A 163 9.51 2.56 28.64
C LEU A 163 10.34 3.81 28.93
N ASN A 164 10.84 3.96 30.16
CA ASN A 164 11.69 5.09 30.54
C ASN A 164 13.01 5.10 29.75
N ALA A 165 13.68 3.95 29.63
CA ALA A 165 14.90 3.85 28.83
C ALA A 165 14.67 4.20 27.35
N ALA A 166 13.53 3.80 26.78
CA ALA A 166 13.17 4.17 25.42
C ALA A 166 12.87 5.67 25.27
N ASN A 167 12.20 6.27 26.25
CA ASN A 167 11.93 7.71 26.27
C ASN A 167 13.22 8.53 26.42
N GLU A 168 14.16 8.09 27.26
CA GLU A 168 15.48 8.71 27.41
C GLU A 168 16.29 8.64 26.12
N SER A 169 16.39 7.46 25.50
CA SER A 169 17.07 7.28 24.21
C SER A 169 16.49 8.17 23.11
N TYR A 170 15.16 8.35 23.09
CA TYR A 170 14.51 9.25 22.15
C TYR A 170 14.82 10.73 22.43
N ALA A 171 14.80 11.13 23.69
CA ALA A 171 15.09 12.51 24.11
C ALA A 171 16.53 12.92 23.76
N GLU A 172 17.50 12.00 23.86
CA GLU A 172 18.87 12.23 23.42
C GLU A 172 18.95 12.54 21.91
N LYS A 173 18.22 11.78 21.09
CA LYS A 173 18.15 12.01 19.64
C LYS A 173 17.49 13.33 19.30
N GLU A 174 16.41 13.66 20.01
CA GLU A 174 15.74 14.95 19.84
C GLU A 174 16.67 16.12 20.18
N ALA A 175 17.45 16.01 21.27
CA ALA A 175 18.42 17.03 21.66
C ALA A 175 19.52 17.20 20.62
N MET A 176 19.99 16.11 20.00
CA MET A 176 20.99 16.16 18.92
C MET A 176 20.44 16.76 17.62
N ALA A 177 19.19 16.45 17.25
CA ALA A 177 18.61 16.88 15.97
C ALA A 177 18.09 18.33 15.99
N GLY A 178 17.73 18.81 17.18
CA GLY A 178 16.94 20.02 17.37
C GLY A 178 15.44 19.73 17.20
N ASN A 179 14.63 20.37 18.03
CA ASN A 179 13.19 20.10 18.13
C ASN A 179 12.47 20.30 16.78
N ASP A 180 12.64 21.43 16.10
CA ASP A 180 11.95 21.72 14.82
C ASP A 180 12.26 20.67 13.73
N ASN A 181 13.52 20.24 13.63
CA ASN A 181 13.91 19.22 12.65
C ASN A 181 13.29 17.86 13.01
N MET A 182 13.30 17.49 14.29
CA MET A 182 12.69 16.25 14.76
C MET A 182 11.18 16.23 14.51
N ARG A 183 10.45 17.31 14.84
CA ARG A 183 9.01 17.40 14.58
C ARG A 183 8.66 17.28 13.10
N ASN A 184 9.44 17.91 12.23
CA ASN A 184 9.26 17.82 10.79
C ASN A 184 9.55 16.40 10.27
N PHE A 185 10.60 15.76 10.79
CA PHE A 185 10.95 14.38 10.46
C PHE A 185 9.85 13.40 10.88
N GLU A 186 9.40 13.44 12.13
CA GLU A 186 8.31 12.60 12.64
C GLU A 186 7.05 12.72 11.79
N ARG A 187 6.66 13.97 11.45
CA ARG A 187 5.50 14.23 10.60
C ARG A 187 5.65 13.63 9.22
N ALA A 188 6.82 13.80 8.60
CA ALA A 188 7.10 13.22 7.29
C ALA A 188 7.03 11.69 7.32
N VAL A 189 7.62 11.06 8.35
CA VAL A 189 7.59 9.60 8.54
C VAL A 189 6.16 9.10 8.74
N MET A 190 5.35 9.75 9.59
CA MET A 190 3.95 9.37 9.78
C MET A 190 3.12 9.48 8.51
N LEU A 191 3.22 10.60 7.79
CA LEU A 191 2.48 10.79 6.55
C LEU A 191 2.88 9.76 5.48
N GLN A 192 4.18 9.50 5.34
CA GLN A 192 4.68 8.51 4.38
C GLN A 192 4.24 7.09 4.75
N SER A 193 4.33 6.71 6.03
CA SER A 193 3.89 5.41 6.52
C SER A 193 2.38 5.21 6.32
N LEU A 194 1.57 6.21 6.68
CA LEU A 194 0.12 6.21 6.52
C LEU A 194 -0.27 6.08 5.04
N ASP A 195 0.32 6.89 4.16
CA ASP A 195 0.00 6.90 2.72
C ASP A 195 0.39 5.56 2.05
N ASN A 196 1.54 4.99 2.41
CA ASN A 196 1.99 3.70 1.90
C ASN A 196 1.05 2.57 2.30
N HIS A 197 0.78 2.43 3.60
CA HIS A 197 -0.03 1.33 4.11
C HIS A 197 -1.52 1.48 3.75
N TRP A 198 -2.03 2.72 3.66
CA TRP A 198 -3.40 2.96 3.17
C TRP A 198 -3.59 2.45 1.73
N ARG A 199 -2.60 2.67 0.85
CA ARG A 199 -2.65 2.15 -0.53
C ARG A 199 -2.68 0.62 -0.56
N GLU A 200 -1.89 -0.03 0.28
CA GLU A 200 -1.86 -1.49 0.40
C GLU A 200 -3.19 -2.03 0.95
N HIS A 201 -3.76 -1.36 1.95
CA HIS A 201 -5.08 -1.68 2.50
C HIS A 201 -6.19 -1.57 1.44
N LEU A 202 -6.18 -0.52 0.61
CA LEU A 202 -7.13 -0.39 -0.50
C LEU A 202 -7.03 -1.56 -1.50
N ALA A 203 -5.82 -2.02 -1.81
CA ALA A 203 -5.62 -3.19 -2.65
C ALA A 203 -6.15 -4.47 -1.97
N ALA A 204 -5.88 -4.64 -0.68
CA ALA A 204 -6.39 -5.76 0.10
C ALA A 204 -7.93 -5.78 0.16
N LEU A 205 -8.58 -4.63 0.34
CA LEU A 205 -10.05 -4.51 0.32
C LEU A 205 -10.66 -4.87 -1.03
N ASP A 206 -10.02 -4.51 -2.14
CA ASP A 206 -10.53 -4.89 -3.47
C ASP A 206 -10.42 -6.41 -3.69
N HIS A 207 -9.29 -7.02 -3.30
CA HIS A 207 -9.14 -8.48 -3.33
C HIS A 207 -10.16 -9.19 -2.43
N LEU A 208 -10.37 -8.68 -1.21
CA LEU A 208 -11.37 -9.21 -0.29
C LEU A 208 -12.77 -9.15 -0.91
N ARG A 209 -13.14 -8.02 -1.53
CA ARG A 209 -14.44 -7.84 -2.18
C ARG A 209 -14.67 -8.84 -3.31
N GLN A 210 -13.64 -9.15 -4.11
CA GLN A 210 -13.75 -10.15 -5.19
C GLN A 210 -13.96 -11.57 -4.65
N GLY A 211 -13.30 -11.92 -3.53
CA GLY A 211 -13.36 -13.26 -2.93
C GLY A 211 -14.55 -13.51 -1.99
N ILE A 212 -15.14 -12.47 -1.41
CA ILE A 212 -16.09 -12.62 -0.29
C ILE A 212 -17.37 -13.38 -0.67
N HIS A 213 -17.75 -13.36 -1.95
CA HIS A 213 -18.91 -14.11 -2.43
C HIS A 213 -18.77 -15.61 -2.20
N LEU A 214 -17.55 -16.16 -2.13
CA LEU A 214 -17.34 -17.57 -1.82
C LEU A 214 -17.80 -17.94 -0.40
N ARG A 215 -17.90 -16.98 0.53
CA ARG A 215 -18.43 -17.22 1.89
C ARG A 215 -19.92 -17.60 1.88
N SER A 216 -20.67 -17.25 0.83
CA SER A 216 -22.09 -17.64 0.74
C SER A 216 -22.28 -19.15 0.61
N TYR A 217 -21.27 -19.90 0.12
CA TYR A 217 -21.31 -21.37 0.08
C TYR A 217 -21.36 -21.98 1.49
N ALA A 218 -20.79 -21.29 2.48
CA ALA A 218 -20.86 -21.67 3.89
C ALA A 218 -22.13 -21.13 4.59
N GLN A 219 -23.14 -20.68 3.84
CA GLN A 219 -24.39 -20.08 4.34
C GLN A 219 -24.18 -18.85 5.23
N LYS A 220 -23.01 -18.21 5.15
CA LYS A 220 -22.74 -16.94 5.82
C LYS A 220 -23.14 -15.77 4.93
N ASN A 221 -23.54 -14.65 5.53
CA ASN A 221 -23.87 -13.43 4.80
C ASN A 221 -22.58 -12.72 4.33
N PRO A 222 -22.26 -12.66 3.02
CA PRO A 222 -21.01 -12.08 2.52
C PRO A 222 -20.79 -10.63 2.95
N LYS A 223 -21.86 -9.84 3.06
CA LYS A 223 -21.77 -8.44 3.49
C LYS A 223 -21.25 -8.30 4.92
N GLN A 224 -21.75 -9.14 5.84
CA GLN A 224 -21.33 -9.08 7.23
C GLN A 224 -19.90 -9.59 7.40
N GLU A 225 -19.54 -10.66 6.69
CA GLU A 225 -18.17 -11.16 6.68
C GLU A 225 -17.21 -10.13 6.08
N TYR A 226 -17.58 -9.45 4.98
CA TYR A 226 -16.79 -8.36 4.41
C TYR A 226 -16.55 -7.26 5.44
N LYS A 227 -17.59 -6.79 6.12
CA LYS A 227 -17.47 -5.73 7.12
C LYS A 227 -16.53 -6.13 8.27
N ARG A 228 -16.61 -7.38 8.74
CA ARG A 228 -15.75 -7.88 9.80
C ARG A 228 -14.30 -7.99 9.35
N GLU A 229 -14.04 -8.70 8.25
CA GLU A 229 -12.69 -8.90 7.71
C GLU A 229 -12.06 -7.55 7.29
N ALA A 230 -12.84 -6.62 6.71
CA ALA A 230 -12.37 -5.28 6.37
C ALA A 230 -12.00 -4.43 7.60
N PHE A 231 -12.68 -4.63 8.72
CA PHE A 231 -12.36 -3.96 9.98
C PHE A 231 -11.09 -4.53 10.62
N GLU A 232 -10.94 -5.86 10.63
CA GLU A 232 -9.71 -6.53 11.08
C GLU A 232 -8.47 -6.08 10.26
N LEU A 233 -8.61 -5.98 8.94
CA LEU A 233 -7.56 -5.43 8.06
C LEU A 233 -7.25 -3.97 8.39
N PHE A 234 -8.25 -3.17 8.73
CA PHE A 234 -8.07 -1.77 9.09
C PHE A 234 -7.36 -1.60 10.45
N GLU A 235 -7.70 -2.41 11.46
CA GLU A 235 -6.96 -2.42 12.73
C GLU A 235 -5.50 -2.85 12.52
N SER A 236 -5.27 -3.87 11.69
CA SER A 236 -3.92 -4.32 11.32
C SER A 236 -3.11 -3.21 10.64
N LEU A 237 -3.73 -2.48 9.70
CA LEU A 237 -3.16 -1.30 9.08
C LEU A 237 -2.69 -0.27 10.13
N LEU A 238 -3.57 0.11 11.06
CA LEU A 238 -3.25 1.11 12.08
C LEU A 238 -2.08 0.65 12.98
N ASN A 239 -2.09 -0.62 13.40
CA ASN A 239 -1.01 -1.19 14.21
C ASN A 239 0.31 -1.26 13.44
N THR A 240 0.26 -1.57 12.15
CA THR A 240 1.46 -1.61 11.29
C THR A 240 2.07 -0.23 11.14
N VAL A 241 1.23 0.80 10.91
CA VAL A 241 1.69 2.21 10.86
C VAL A 241 2.33 2.62 12.18
N LYS A 242 1.70 2.33 13.34
CA LYS A 242 2.30 2.62 14.66
C LYS A 242 3.67 1.98 14.83
N SER A 243 3.79 0.70 14.47
CA SER A 243 5.03 -0.06 14.57
C SER A 243 6.12 0.50 13.66
N GLU A 244 5.81 0.73 12.38
CA GLU A 244 6.77 1.26 11.41
C GLU A 244 7.24 2.67 11.79
N VAL A 245 6.34 3.56 12.17
CA VAL A 245 6.69 4.92 12.61
C VAL A 245 7.59 4.86 13.84
N THR A 246 7.23 4.05 14.85
CA THR A 246 8.05 3.89 16.06
C THR A 246 9.43 3.35 15.71
N LYS A 247 9.50 2.33 14.86
CA LYS A 247 10.76 1.73 14.40
C LYS A 247 11.64 2.77 13.71
N ILE A 248 11.13 3.46 12.68
CA ILE A 248 11.92 4.45 11.92
C ILE A 248 12.39 5.59 12.84
N THR A 249 11.50 6.11 13.69
CA THR A 249 11.84 7.22 14.59
C THR A 249 12.80 6.80 15.70
N MET A 250 12.75 5.56 16.18
CA MET A 250 13.70 5.01 17.14
C MET A 250 15.02 4.59 16.51
N GLN A 251 15.07 4.24 15.23
CA GLN A 251 16.29 3.79 14.56
C GLN A 251 17.07 4.91 13.85
N VAL A 252 16.45 6.08 13.67
CA VAL A 252 17.12 7.22 13.03
C VAL A 252 18.44 7.54 13.72
N GLN A 253 19.49 7.69 12.91
CA GLN A 253 20.80 8.16 13.35
C GLN A 253 20.89 9.65 13.05
N VAL A 254 20.88 10.47 14.09
CA VAL A 254 21.09 11.90 13.98
C VAL A 254 22.60 12.12 13.91
N ARG A 255 23.11 12.44 12.71
CA ARG A 255 24.52 12.79 12.52
C ARG A 255 24.72 14.27 12.83
N SER A 256 25.81 14.60 13.51
CA SER A 256 26.17 15.99 13.75
C SER A 256 26.61 16.68 12.44
N ARG A 257 26.54 18.01 12.38
CA ARG A 257 27.04 18.77 11.21
C ARG A 257 28.54 18.53 10.96
N GLU A 258 29.32 18.38 12.02
CA GLU A 258 30.77 18.09 11.91
C GLU A 258 31.00 16.71 11.27
N GLU A 259 30.23 15.69 11.64
CA GLU A 259 30.32 14.36 11.03
C GLU A 259 29.94 14.36 9.54
N LEU A 260 28.94 15.15 9.15
CA LEU A 260 28.54 15.32 7.75
C LEU A 260 29.63 16.03 6.95
N GLU A 261 30.20 17.11 7.47
CA GLU A 261 31.30 17.85 6.82
C GLU A 261 32.58 16.99 6.70
N GLU A 262 32.89 16.16 7.70
CA GLU A 262 34.04 15.24 7.63
C GLU A 262 33.85 14.09 6.64
N GLU A 263 32.62 13.62 6.45
CA GLU A 263 32.30 12.60 5.46
C GLU A 263 32.26 13.18 4.04
N GLU A 264 31.72 14.40 3.86
CA GLU A 264 31.85 15.15 2.61
C GLU A 264 33.32 15.38 2.26
N ARG A 265 34.14 15.79 3.23
CA ARG A 265 35.59 15.92 3.05
C ARG A 265 36.24 14.59 2.68
N ARG A 266 35.88 13.48 3.35
CA ARG A 266 36.37 12.13 3.00
C ARG A 266 35.90 11.66 1.63
N ALA A 267 34.67 11.98 1.23
CA ALA A 267 34.11 11.63 -0.07
C ALA A 267 34.78 12.44 -1.18
N GLU A 268 35.02 13.73 -0.96
CA GLU A 268 35.81 14.58 -1.86
C GLU A 268 37.26 14.10 -1.97
N GLU A 269 37.90 13.73 -0.85
CA GLU A 269 39.25 13.17 -0.84
C GLU A 269 39.31 11.81 -1.56
N ALA A 270 38.30 10.95 -1.38
CA ALA A 270 38.19 9.67 -2.09
C ALA A 270 37.95 9.86 -3.60
N MET A 271 37.11 10.84 -3.99
CA MET A 271 36.93 11.20 -5.41
C MET A 271 38.22 11.75 -6.01
N ARG A 272 38.93 12.64 -5.31
CA ARG A 272 40.24 13.16 -5.75
C ARG A 272 41.29 12.06 -5.85
N ALA A 273 41.33 11.12 -4.90
CA ALA A 273 42.24 9.98 -4.94
C ALA A 273 41.94 9.03 -6.13
N ALA A 274 40.66 8.81 -6.43
CA ALA A 274 40.24 8.04 -7.61
C ALA A 274 40.61 8.76 -8.93
N GLU A 275 40.54 10.10 -8.96
CA GLU A 275 40.92 10.91 -10.12
C GLU A 275 42.44 10.87 -10.39
N VAL A 276 43.28 10.90 -9.33
CA VAL A 276 44.75 10.77 -9.44
C VAL A 276 45.15 9.34 -9.85
N GLY A 277 44.43 8.31 -9.38
CA GLY A 277 44.67 6.92 -9.77
C GLY A 277 44.47 6.64 -11.27
N ASN A 278 43.53 7.34 -11.92
CA ASN A 278 43.31 7.24 -13.37
C ASN A 278 44.34 8.01 -14.21
N LEU A 279 45.01 9.01 -13.65
CA LEU A 279 46.06 9.78 -14.33
C LEU A 279 47.42 9.07 -14.33
N GLN A 280 47.63 8.10 -13.44
CA GLN A 280 48.92 7.40 -13.28
C GLN A 280 49.07 6.14 -14.14
N TYR A 281 48.03 5.74 -14.89
CA TYR A 281 48.04 4.63 -15.85
C TYR A 281 48.20 5.09 -17.31
N GLN A 282 48.88 6.22 -17.53
CA GLN A 282 49.14 6.73 -18.88
C GLN A 282 50.60 7.15 -19.07
N HIS A 283 51.54 6.23 -18.80
CA HIS A 283 52.85 6.27 -19.44
C HIS A 283 53.58 4.92 -19.30
N THR A 284 53.70 4.18 -20.41
CA THR A 284 54.95 3.56 -20.89
C THR A 284 54.75 2.98 -22.29
N ASP A 285 55.39 3.66 -23.25
CA ASP A 285 56.20 3.14 -24.35
C ASP A 285 55.64 2.46 -25.61
N TYR A 286 56.43 2.75 -26.64
CA TYR A 286 56.23 2.65 -28.07
C TYR A 286 56.71 1.28 -28.61
N ASN A 287 55.85 0.65 -29.41
CA ASN A 287 56.14 -0.09 -30.66
C ASN A 287 56.64 -1.56 -30.68
N THR A 288 55.99 -2.26 -31.63
CA THR A 288 56.34 -3.44 -32.44
C THR A 288 55.83 -4.84 -32.05
N ASP A 289 55.16 -5.42 -33.06
CA ASP A 289 54.85 -6.82 -33.35
C ASP A 289 53.65 -7.52 -32.69
N SER A 290 52.60 -7.61 -33.53
CA SER A 290 51.76 -8.79 -33.78
C SER A 290 51.29 -9.64 -32.60
N ALA A 291 49.99 -9.57 -32.30
CA ALA A 291 49.03 -10.60 -32.68
C ALA A 291 47.65 -10.35 -32.02
N ALA A 292 46.61 -10.41 -32.85
CA ALA A 292 45.22 -10.76 -32.55
C ALA A 292 44.73 -10.59 -31.10
N SER A 293 43.99 -9.51 -30.84
CA SER A 293 42.87 -9.54 -29.89
C SER A 293 41.76 -8.62 -30.39
N SER A 294 40.60 -9.21 -30.65
CA SER A 294 39.39 -8.51 -31.05
C SER A 294 38.91 -7.61 -29.90
N PRO A 295 38.69 -6.30 -30.09
CA PRO A 295 38.04 -5.51 -29.07
C PRO A 295 36.53 -5.81 -29.11
N ASN A 296 36.02 -6.46 -28.06
CA ASN A 296 34.59 -6.54 -27.81
C ASN A 296 34.01 -5.13 -27.68
N LEU A 297 32.85 -4.92 -28.30
CA LEU A 297 32.16 -3.64 -28.26
C LEU A 297 31.59 -3.37 -26.85
N PRO A 298 31.68 -2.14 -26.33
CA PRO A 298 31.05 -1.77 -25.06
C PRO A 298 29.54 -2.04 -25.13
N GLU A 299 29.00 -2.75 -24.13
CA GLU A 299 27.57 -3.01 -24.01
C GLU A 299 26.80 -1.69 -23.89
N GLY A 300 25.84 -1.46 -24.79
CA GLY A 300 24.92 -0.31 -24.74
C GLY A 300 24.89 0.59 -25.98
N VAL A 301 25.79 0.42 -26.95
CA VAL A 301 25.75 1.22 -28.20
C VAL A 301 24.71 0.65 -29.17
N ARG A 302 23.59 1.36 -29.35
CA ARG A 302 22.58 1.04 -30.37
C ARG A 302 23.07 1.49 -31.76
N VAL A 303 23.83 0.64 -32.44
CA VAL A 303 24.23 0.85 -33.85
C VAL A 303 23.20 0.25 -34.82
N GLY A 304 22.77 1.03 -35.80
CA GLY A 304 21.87 0.59 -36.85
C GLY A 304 22.54 -0.36 -37.84
N ARG A 305 21.76 -1.28 -38.44
CA ARG A 305 22.28 -2.38 -39.29
C ARG A 305 23.14 -1.93 -40.49
N ASN A 306 22.95 -0.70 -41.00
CA ASN A 306 23.72 -0.15 -42.12
C ASN A 306 24.80 0.87 -41.72
N ASP A 307 24.93 1.18 -40.43
CA ASP A 307 25.89 2.18 -39.94
C ASP A 307 27.33 1.66 -40.01
N PRO A 308 28.34 2.54 -40.03
CA PRO A 308 29.74 2.13 -39.93
C PRO A 308 29.96 1.32 -38.65
N CYS A 309 30.67 0.20 -38.79
CA CYS A 309 30.89 -0.71 -37.68
C CYS A 309 31.82 -0.06 -36.63
N PRO A 310 31.42 -0.02 -35.35
CA PRO A 310 32.16 0.67 -34.29
C PRO A 310 33.52 0.04 -33.92
N CYS A 311 33.88 -1.10 -34.51
CA CYS A 311 35.21 -1.70 -34.39
C CYS A 311 36.30 -1.02 -35.25
N GLY A 312 35.97 0.06 -35.98
CA GLY A 312 36.93 0.79 -36.81
C GLY A 312 37.30 0.10 -38.12
N SER A 313 36.63 -0.99 -38.51
CA SER A 313 36.96 -1.78 -39.71
C SER A 313 36.61 -1.13 -41.05
N GLY A 314 35.96 0.05 -41.05
CA GLY A 314 35.48 0.73 -42.26
C GLY A 314 34.32 0.05 -42.99
N LYS A 315 33.84 -1.12 -42.52
CA LYS A 315 32.70 -1.86 -43.08
C LYS A 315 31.39 -1.45 -42.39
N ARG A 316 30.24 -1.64 -43.06
CA ARG A 316 28.90 -1.50 -42.44
C ARG A 316 28.67 -2.61 -41.41
N TYR A 317 27.94 -2.33 -40.33
CA TYR A 317 27.72 -3.26 -39.21
C TYR A 317 27.25 -4.65 -39.63
N LYS A 318 26.26 -4.74 -40.54
CA LYS A 318 25.76 -6.01 -41.10
C LYS A 318 26.78 -6.89 -41.84
N ASN A 319 27.91 -6.32 -42.26
CA ASN A 319 28.97 -7.03 -42.98
C ASN A 319 30.21 -7.25 -42.08
N CYS A 320 30.08 -7.00 -40.78
CA CYS A 320 31.12 -7.17 -39.77
C CYS A 320 30.49 -7.83 -38.53
N HIS A 321 30.39 -7.12 -37.40
CA HIS A 321 29.87 -7.70 -36.14
C HIS A 321 28.38 -8.07 -36.16
N GLY A 322 27.59 -7.51 -37.10
CA GLY A 322 26.20 -7.86 -37.33
C GLY A 322 25.97 -8.82 -38.49
N ALA A 323 27.03 -9.50 -38.98
CA ALA A 323 26.90 -10.51 -40.02
C ALA A 323 26.23 -11.77 -39.45
N LEU A 324 25.07 -12.10 -40.00
CA LEU A 324 24.40 -13.37 -39.72
C LEU A 324 25.06 -14.43 -40.61
N SER A 325 25.78 -15.36 -40.00
CA SER A 325 26.29 -16.57 -40.65
C SER A 325 25.19 -17.59 -40.87
#